data_AF-A0A9W8GKK1-F1
#
_entry.id   AF-A0A9W8GKK1-F1
#
_cell.length_a   1.000
_cell.length_b   1.000
_cell.length_c   1.000
_cell.angle_alpha   90.00
_cell.angle_beta   90.00
_cell.angle_gamma   90.00
#
_symmetry.space_group_name_H-M   'P 1'
#
loop_
_entity.id
_entity.type
_entity.pdbx_description
1 polymer ?
#
loop_
_entity_poly.entity_id
_entity_poly.type
_entity_poly.pdbx_seq_one_letter_code
_entity_poly.pdbx_strand_id
1 'polypeptide(L)'
;MQFYLDDSSVPIQLFSAGNAPNHRPQPPATRQQPMRSVPGCPYIQFVTDDDYDGSFPFDAFQDLRSAYGSSPLASLQSRMRLIQQQRAQAQLQRLLLEQQMREHAQRERELRRYQAALEQQRQAHARAAAEQARRAYLGRLAKEERERQERARGEVFEPPFHFFNRILDSQLKSQDDVERRRAQKAALGGMLDTYFGKNLEAPRTPSASPPPLTSVGEQPKKAVEMEPGILDNVLRIVHDRLNEIAAEEEKEAVPMASEPETPKPTVAEAQRGVEIEEPVDYDKLANVLRGRVNTLNDVNVFIPRSPPLEQAAFPESPKKKEAKTRLESPAMDVDSGAADEHTDSEFAGLINDCKAQLKDLKETAQPSDTRGKRRHHRHRSRRRVRHEEDRSLDETPLPAVEVVSEPAGATAAQKQKRAVNTIEDYIMGARNARKAEAAMTSLRKLHAIEKELDAIREQYNRQIHDTQLSFVADKSGNLRLAYNQDNKPFLMYQDVLQKLLYKLDEVPSGGDEIVRAKRKAVVVKIQDTLDALDQLQADQESELTESGSALADESSNAE
;
A
#
# COMPACT_ATOMS: atom_id res chain seq x y z
N MET A 1 -50.13 7.78 1.50
CA MET A 1 -48.91 8.14 0.73
C MET A 1 -48.75 7.11 -0.37
N GLN A 2 -49.13 7.48 -1.59
CA GLN A 2 -48.92 6.69 -2.79
C GLN A 2 -47.56 7.07 -3.37
N PHE A 3 -46.71 6.09 -3.65
CA PHE A 3 -45.48 6.30 -4.40
C PHE A 3 -45.73 5.80 -5.83
N TYR A 4 -45.64 6.73 -6.79
CA TYR A 4 -45.49 6.42 -8.20
C TYR A 4 -44.05 5.96 -8.43
N LEU A 5 -43.88 4.85 -9.15
CA LEU A 5 -42.62 4.41 -9.73
C LEU A 5 -42.71 4.62 -11.23
N ASP A 6 -41.68 5.27 -11.77
CA ASP A 6 -41.57 5.73 -13.14
C ASP A 6 -41.80 4.64 -14.19
N ASP A 7 -42.49 5.06 -15.24
CA ASP A 7 -42.68 4.37 -16.51
C ASP A 7 -41.35 4.30 -17.29
N SER A 8 -40.69 3.15 -17.24
CA SER A 8 -39.77 2.74 -18.31
C SER A 8 -40.23 1.40 -18.88
N SER A 9 -41.09 1.49 -19.89
CA SER A 9 -41.56 0.38 -20.71
C SER A 9 -40.43 -0.15 -21.61
N VAL A 10 -39.64 -1.10 -21.11
CA VAL A 10 -38.85 -2.00 -21.96
C VAL A 10 -39.15 -3.44 -21.52
N PRO A 11 -39.76 -4.27 -22.39
CA PRO A 11 -40.05 -5.66 -22.04
C PRO A 11 -38.75 -6.46 -21.99
N ILE A 12 -38.41 -6.97 -20.80
CA ILE A 12 -37.32 -7.92 -20.60
C ILE A 12 -37.75 -9.26 -21.21
N GLN A 13 -37.19 -9.61 -22.38
CA GLN A 13 -37.29 -10.96 -22.94
C GLN A 13 -36.39 -11.90 -22.16
N LEU A 14 -37.02 -12.80 -21.39
CA LEU A 14 -36.36 -13.93 -20.73
C LEU A 14 -36.09 -15.03 -21.76
N PHE A 15 -34.85 -15.18 -22.21
CA PHE A 15 -34.43 -16.35 -22.96
C PHE A 15 -34.32 -17.56 -22.02
N SER A 16 -35.07 -18.61 -22.37
CA SER A 16 -35.03 -19.92 -21.73
C SER A 16 -33.66 -20.56 -21.97
N ALA A 17 -32.94 -20.89 -20.90
CA ALA A 17 -31.68 -21.62 -20.95
C ALA A 17 -31.94 -23.08 -21.38
N GLY A 18 -31.96 -23.29 -22.69
CA GLY A 18 -31.97 -24.61 -23.30
C GLY A 18 -30.55 -25.21 -23.30
N ASN A 19 -30.45 -26.46 -22.84
CA ASN A 19 -29.29 -27.34 -22.90
C ASN A 19 -28.56 -27.25 -24.26
N ALA A 20 -27.31 -26.79 -24.25
CA ALA A 20 -26.39 -26.98 -25.37
C ALA A 20 -25.60 -28.28 -25.17
N PRO A 21 -25.50 -29.16 -26.19
CA PRO A 21 -24.72 -30.38 -26.12
C PRO A 21 -23.21 -30.11 -26.20
N ASN A 22 -22.44 -30.88 -25.44
CA ASN A 22 -20.98 -30.91 -25.45
C ASN A 22 -20.42 -31.22 -26.85
N HIS A 23 -19.98 -30.19 -27.58
CA HIS A 23 -19.12 -30.38 -28.74
C HIS A 23 -17.66 -30.41 -28.32
N ARG A 24 -17.08 -31.61 -28.43
CA ARG A 24 -15.65 -31.91 -28.30
C ARG A 24 -14.88 -31.14 -29.39
N PRO A 25 -13.91 -30.27 -29.07
CA PRO A 25 -13.12 -29.60 -30.10
C PRO A 25 -12.25 -30.63 -30.82
N GLN A 26 -12.42 -30.73 -32.14
CA GLN A 26 -11.48 -31.44 -33.01
C GLN A 26 -10.23 -30.57 -33.19
N PRO A 27 -9.03 -31.17 -33.26
CA PRO A 27 -7.81 -30.45 -33.58
C PRO A 27 -7.86 -29.94 -35.03
N PRO A 28 -7.34 -28.73 -35.33
CA PRO A 28 -7.34 -28.20 -36.68
C PRO A 28 -6.46 -29.06 -37.60
N ALA A 29 -7.02 -29.44 -38.74
CA ALA A 29 -6.33 -30.15 -39.79
C ALA A 29 -5.13 -29.33 -40.29
N THR A 30 -3.95 -29.94 -40.31
CA THR A 30 -2.73 -29.43 -40.93
C THR A 30 -2.98 -29.12 -42.41
N ARG A 31 -3.23 -27.84 -42.70
CA ARG A 31 -3.33 -27.31 -44.06
C ARG A 31 -1.92 -27.24 -44.63
N GLN A 32 -1.61 -28.13 -45.58
CA GLN A 32 -0.38 -28.10 -46.35
C GLN A 32 -0.27 -26.73 -47.05
N GLN A 33 0.79 -25.98 -46.74
CA GLN A 33 1.08 -24.75 -47.46
C GLN A 33 1.66 -25.08 -48.85
N PRO A 34 1.22 -24.38 -49.92
CA PRO A 34 1.87 -24.49 -51.22
C PRO A 34 3.26 -23.86 -51.15
N MET A 35 4.25 -24.59 -51.67
CA MET A 35 5.63 -24.13 -51.87
C MET A 35 5.63 -22.80 -52.62
N ARG A 36 5.86 -21.68 -51.91
CA ARG A 36 6.20 -20.41 -52.54
C ARG A 36 7.63 -20.50 -53.05
N SER A 37 7.79 -20.33 -54.35
CA SER A 37 9.08 -20.22 -55.04
C SER A 37 9.89 -19.07 -54.44
N VAL A 38 11.09 -19.38 -53.97
CA VAL A 38 12.08 -18.43 -53.48
C VAL A 38 12.57 -17.59 -54.66
N PRO A 39 12.39 -16.25 -54.66
CA PRO A 39 12.98 -15.38 -55.66
C PRO A 39 14.48 -15.25 -55.33
N GLY A 40 15.35 -15.71 -56.23
CA GLY A 40 16.81 -15.54 -56.08
C GLY A 40 17.69 -16.72 -56.46
N CYS A 41 17.13 -17.85 -56.91
CA CYS A 41 17.97 -18.89 -57.54
C CYS A 41 18.33 -18.43 -58.96
N PRO A 42 19.62 -18.24 -59.31
CA PRO A 42 20.01 -17.96 -60.68
C PRO A 42 19.58 -19.13 -61.56
N TYR A 43 18.74 -18.85 -62.55
CA TYR A 43 18.36 -19.81 -63.57
C TYR A 43 19.63 -20.30 -64.26
N ILE A 44 19.93 -21.60 -64.13
CA ILE A 44 20.88 -22.28 -65.00
C ILE A 44 20.25 -22.20 -66.39
N GLN A 45 20.73 -21.27 -67.21
CA GLN A 45 20.38 -21.21 -68.62
C GLN A 45 20.96 -22.46 -69.27
N PHE A 46 20.07 -23.35 -69.72
CA PHE A 46 20.43 -24.40 -70.66
C PHE A 46 20.78 -23.69 -71.97
N VAL A 47 22.08 -23.55 -72.21
CA VAL A 47 22.61 -23.13 -73.50
C VAL A 47 22.18 -24.19 -74.51
N THR A 48 21.47 -23.76 -75.53
CA THR A 48 21.04 -24.60 -76.66
C THR A 48 22.25 -25.03 -77.48
N ASP A 49 22.26 -26.30 -77.89
CA ASP A 49 23.37 -27.15 -78.33
C ASP A 49 24.11 -26.76 -79.65
N ASP A 50 24.01 -25.54 -80.17
CA ASP A 50 24.45 -25.27 -81.56
C ASP A 50 25.87 -24.68 -81.72
N ASP A 51 26.58 -24.34 -80.63
CA ASP A 51 27.98 -23.86 -80.67
C ASP A 51 28.96 -24.81 -79.95
N TYR A 52 28.89 -26.10 -80.29
CA TYR A 52 29.67 -27.16 -79.65
C TYR A 52 31.06 -27.34 -80.30
N ASP A 53 31.98 -26.40 -80.06
CA ASP A 53 33.41 -26.61 -80.34
C ASP A 53 33.96 -27.63 -79.33
N GLY A 54 34.26 -28.85 -79.81
CA GLY A 54 34.58 -30.08 -79.05
C GLY A 54 35.80 -30.07 -78.10
N SER A 55 36.07 -28.97 -77.40
CA SER A 55 36.93 -28.93 -76.22
C SER A 55 36.11 -29.27 -74.99
N PHE A 56 35.95 -30.58 -74.71
CA PHE A 56 35.36 -31.04 -73.45
C PHE A 56 36.24 -30.59 -72.27
N PRO A 57 35.74 -29.74 -71.34
CA PRO A 57 36.46 -29.43 -70.13
C PRO A 57 36.17 -30.55 -69.14
N PHE A 58 36.95 -31.63 -69.20
CA PHE A 58 36.90 -32.69 -68.19
C PHE A 58 37.29 -32.15 -66.79
N ASP A 59 37.86 -30.95 -66.71
CA ASP A 59 38.19 -30.22 -65.48
C ASP A 59 36.99 -29.54 -64.80
N ALA A 60 35.91 -29.20 -65.51
CA ALA A 60 34.78 -28.48 -64.89
C ALA A 60 34.04 -29.34 -63.85
N PHE A 61 34.03 -30.66 -64.01
CA PHE A 61 33.44 -31.58 -63.03
C PHE A 61 34.35 -31.87 -61.83
N GLN A 62 35.68 -31.70 -61.99
CA GLN A 62 36.63 -31.83 -60.90
C GLN A 62 36.65 -30.56 -60.04
N ASP A 63 36.45 -29.40 -60.65
CA ASP A 63 36.24 -28.12 -59.95
C ASP A 63 34.87 -28.03 -59.26
N LEU A 64 33.81 -28.62 -59.81
CA LEU A 64 32.54 -28.74 -59.09
C LEU A 64 32.64 -29.70 -57.89
N ARG A 65 33.45 -30.77 -57.98
CA ARG A 65 33.71 -31.63 -56.82
C ARG A 65 34.63 -30.99 -55.78
N SER A 66 35.58 -30.15 -56.18
CA SER A 66 36.44 -29.43 -55.23
C SER A 66 35.72 -28.27 -54.54
N ALA A 67 34.84 -27.55 -55.26
CA ALA A 67 34.02 -26.47 -54.72
C ALA A 67 32.96 -26.93 -53.70
N TYR A 68 32.43 -28.15 -53.86
CA TYR A 68 31.39 -28.71 -52.98
C TYR A 68 31.87 -29.85 -52.06
N GLY A 69 33.12 -30.32 -52.20
CA GLY A 69 33.54 -31.63 -51.70
C GLY A 69 34.05 -31.75 -50.27
N SER A 70 34.41 -30.67 -49.55
CA SER A 70 35.03 -30.86 -48.22
C SER A 70 34.79 -29.77 -47.18
N SER A 71 34.53 -28.51 -47.57
CA SER A 71 34.27 -27.42 -46.63
C SER A 71 32.80 -27.28 -46.15
N PRO A 72 31.76 -27.38 -47.02
CA PRO A 72 30.39 -27.09 -46.60
C PRO A 72 29.74 -28.18 -45.73
N LEU A 73 30.16 -29.45 -45.87
CA LEU A 73 29.60 -30.54 -45.07
C LEU A 73 30.09 -30.50 -43.62
N ALA A 74 31.39 -30.24 -43.41
CA ALA A 74 31.97 -30.15 -42.07
C ALA A 74 31.42 -28.92 -41.32
N SER A 75 31.25 -27.79 -42.00
CA SER A 75 30.64 -26.59 -41.40
C SER A 75 29.16 -26.82 -41.06
N LEU A 76 28.40 -27.50 -41.92
CA LEU A 76 27.01 -27.88 -41.66
C LEU A 76 26.88 -28.85 -40.47
N GLN A 77 27.75 -29.87 -40.39
CA GLN A 77 27.79 -30.78 -39.24
C GLN A 77 28.15 -30.05 -37.94
N SER A 78 29.06 -29.09 -38.00
CA SER A 78 29.47 -28.26 -36.85
C SER A 78 28.31 -27.37 -36.40
N ARG A 79 27.59 -26.74 -37.35
CA ARG A 79 26.39 -25.96 -37.08
C ARG A 79 25.27 -26.82 -36.48
N MET A 80 25.09 -28.05 -36.96
CA MET A 80 24.11 -28.98 -36.42
C MET A 80 24.45 -29.39 -34.98
N ARG A 81 25.72 -29.65 -34.68
CA ARG A 81 26.19 -29.91 -33.29
C ARG A 81 25.95 -28.70 -32.40
N LEU A 82 26.23 -27.49 -32.87
CA LEU A 82 25.96 -26.25 -32.13
C LEU A 82 24.47 -26.08 -31.83
N ILE A 83 23.60 -26.30 -32.80
CA ILE A 83 22.14 -26.24 -32.60
C ILE A 83 21.67 -27.31 -31.60
N GLN A 84 22.22 -28.53 -31.67
CA GLN A 84 21.92 -29.58 -30.69
C GLN A 84 22.39 -29.21 -29.28
N GLN A 85 23.58 -28.61 -29.16
CA GLN A 85 24.10 -28.11 -27.89
C GLN A 85 23.23 -26.99 -27.32
N GLN A 86 22.82 -26.02 -28.15
CA GLN A 86 21.92 -24.94 -27.75
C GLN A 86 20.55 -25.48 -27.31
N ARG A 87 20.01 -26.49 -28.01
CA ARG A 87 18.76 -27.16 -27.61
C ARG A 87 18.91 -27.86 -26.26
N ALA A 88 20.01 -28.56 -26.02
CA ALA A 88 20.27 -29.21 -24.75
C ALA A 88 20.40 -28.19 -23.60
N GLN A 89 21.07 -27.06 -23.83
CA GLN A 89 21.15 -25.96 -22.87
C GLN A 89 19.79 -25.35 -22.56
N ALA A 90 18.97 -25.07 -23.58
CA ALA A 90 17.62 -24.56 -23.41
C ALA A 90 16.71 -25.53 -22.64
N GLN A 91 16.87 -26.85 -22.87
CA GLN A 91 16.14 -27.87 -22.11
C GLN A 91 16.54 -27.88 -20.63
N LEU A 92 17.83 -27.74 -20.32
CA LEU A 92 18.32 -27.68 -18.94
C LEU A 92 17.82 -26.41 -18.23
N GLN A 93 17.87 -25.25 -18.91
CA GLN A 93 17.31 -24.00 -18.38
C GLN A 93 15.81 -24.12 -18.10
N ARG A 94 15.04 -24.78 -18.99
CA ARG A 94 13.61 -25.02 -18.78
C ARG A 94 13.35 -25.91 -17.55
N LEU A 95 14.13 -26.97 -17.37
CA LEU A 95 13.99 -27.85 -16.20
C LEU A 95 14.31 -27.12 -14.89
N LEU A 96 15.33 -26.26 -14.89
CA LEU A 96 15.70 -25.44 -13.74
C LEU A 96 14.60 -24.44 -13.39
N LEU A 97 14.04 -23.75 -14.39
CA LEU A 97 12.90 -22.85 -14.19
C LEU A 97 11.67 -23.60 -13.66
N GLU A 98 11.37 -24.78 -14.22
CA GLU A 98 10.25 -25.61 -13.77
C GLU A 98 10.43 -26.07 -12.31
N GLN A 99 11.65 -26.41 -11.91
CA GLN A 99 11.97 -26.72 -10.51
C GLN A 99 11.73 -25.50 -9.60
N GLN A 100 12.21 -24.32 -9.98
CA GLN A 100 11.99 -23.09 -9.20
C GLN A 100 10.50 -22.78 -9.04
N MET A 101 9.70 -22.95 -10.10
CA MET A 101 8.25 -22.75 -10.04
C MET A 101 7.57 -23.76 -9.11
N ARG A 102 8.03 -25.02 -9.09
CA ARG A 102 7.51 -26.04 -8.16
C ARG A 102 7.85 -25.71 -6.71
N GLU A 103 9.06 -25.25 -6.43
CA GLU A 103 9.48 -24.82 -5.09
C GLU A 103 8.69 -23.60 -4.61
N HIS A 104 8.46 -22.62 -5.49
CA HIS A 104 7.62 -21.47 -5.19
C HIS A 104 6.18 -21.89 -4.86
N ALA A 105 5.59 -22.76 -5.69
CA ALA A 105 4.24 -23.29 -5.46
C ALA A 105 4.13 -24.10 -4.15
N GLN A 106 5.20 -24.78 -3.72
CA GLN A 106 5.24 -25.46 -2.43
C GLN A 106 5.28 -24.46 -1.27
N ARG A 107 6.15 -23.45 -1.32
CA ARG A 107 6.22 -22.38 -0.31
C ARG A 107 4.88 -21.64 -0.17
N GLU A 108 4.19 -21.36 -1.27
CA GLU A 108 2.86 -20.76 -1.22
C GLU A 108 1.83 -21.65 -0.52
N ARG A 109 1.86 -22.97 -0.75
CA ARG A 109 0.97 -23.91 -0.07
C ARG A 109 1.25 -23.97 1.44
N GLU A 110 2.52 -23.92 1.83
CA GLU A 110 2.93 -23.88 3.24
C GLU A 110 2.48 -22.59 3.93
N LEU A 111 2.66 -21.43 3.28
CA LEU A 111 2.18 -20.14 3.78
C LEU A 111 0.66 -20.13 3.95
N ARG A 112 -0.11 -20.69 2.99
CA ARG A 112 -1.57 -20.82 3.12
C ARG A 112 -1.98 -21.74 4.28
N ARG A 113 -1.26 -22.85 4.50
CA ARG A 113 -1.50 -23.73 5.65
C ARG A 113 -1.22 -23.02 6.98
N TYR A 114 -0.12 -22.26 7.04
CA TYR A 114 0.23 -21.47 8.22
C TYR A 114 -0.82 -20.41 8.53
N GLN A 115 -1.27 -19.67 7.52
CA GLN A 115 -2.35 -18.68 7.66
C GLN A 115 -3.65 -19.33 8.15
N ALA A 116 -4.05 -20.47 7.58
CA ALA A 116 -5.24 -21.20 8.02
C ALA A 116 -5.13 -21.68 9.48
N ALA A 117 -3.96 -22.15 9.90
CA ALA A 117 -3.71 -22.55 11.29
C ALA A 117 -3.81 -21.36 12.26
N LEU A 118 -3.26 -20.20 11.88
CA LEU A 118 -3.32 -18.97 12.68
C LEU A 118 -4.76 -18.44 12.79
N GLU A 119 -5.53 -18.54 11.72
CA GLU A 119 -6.96 -18.20 11.72
C GLU A 119 -7.75 -19.15 12.63
N GLN A 120 -7.50 -20.45 12.57
CA GLN A 120 -8.11 -21.43 13.49
C GLN A 120 -7.78 -21.11 14.96
N GLN A 121 -6.55 -20.72 15.26
CA GLN A 121 -6.16 -20.30 16.60
C GLN A 121 -6.91 -19.04 17.05
N ARG A 122 -7.04 -18.03 16.18
CA ARG A 122 -7.84 -16.82 16.45
C ARG A 122 -9.31 -17.17 16.71
N GLN A 123 -9.89 -18.05 15.92
CA GLN A 123 -11.26 -18.52 16.11
C GLN A 123 -11.43 -19.29 17.43
N ALA A 124 -10.45 -20.11 17.82
CA ALA A 124 -10.47 -20.82 19.10
C ALA A 124 -10.41 -19.84 20.28
N HIS A 125 -9.52 -18.84 20.24
CA HIS A 125 -9.47 -17.78 21.26
C HIS A 125 -10.77 -16.98 21.32
N ALA A 126 -11.35 -16.61 20.18
CA ALA A 126 -12.62 -15.89 20.13
C ALA A 126 -13.77 -16.71 20.75
N ARG A 127 -13.81 -18.03 20.50
CA ARG A 127 -14.79 -18.93 21.13
C ARG A 127 -14.58 -19.04 22.63
N ALA A 128 -13.34 -19.22 23.09
CA ALA A 128 -13.01 -19.27 24.51
C ALA A 128 -13.40 -17.96 25.22
N ALA A 129 -13.12 -16.80 24.63
CA ALA A 129 -13.52 -15.50 25.16
C ALA A 129 -15.04 -15.34 25.21
N ALA A 130 -15.77 -15.78 24.18
CA ALA A 130 -17.23 -15.75 24.16
C ALA A 130 -17.85 -16.66 25.25
N GLU A 131 -17.26 -17.84 25.49
CA GLU A 131 -17.67 -18.74 26.57
C GLU A 131 -17.42 -18.14 27.95
N GLN A 132 -16.26 -17.51 28.16
CA GLN A 132 -15.95 -16.79 29.40
C GLN A 132 -16.94 -15.64 29.64
N ALA A 133 -17.25 -14.84 28.62
CA ALA A 133 -18.24 -13.77 28.71
C ALA A 133 -19.64 -14.31 29.04
N ARG A 134 -20.03 -15.43 28.42
CA ARG A 134 -21.30 -16.11 28.72
C ARG A 134 -21.36 -16.59 30.18
N ARG A 135 -20.29 -17.20 30.69
CA ARG A 135 -20.19 -17.62 32.10
C ARG A 135 -20.29 -16.44 33.05
N ALA A 136 -19.58 -15.35 32.77
CA ALA A 136 -19.64 -14.13 33.56
C ALA A 136 -21.05 -13.52 33.59
N TYR A 137 -21.75 -13.52 32.45
CA TYR A 137 -23.13 -13.04 32.35
C TYR A 137 -24.08 -13.89 33.20
N LEU A 138 -24.01 -15.22 33.08
CA LEU A 138 -24.85 -16.13 33.88
C LEU A 138 -24.56 -15.99 35.38
N GLY A 139 -23.30 -15.78 35.77
CA GLY A 139 -22.93 -15.51 37.15
C GLY A 139 -23.55 -14.21 37.70
N ARG A 140 -23.56 -13.14 36.88
CA ARG A 140 -24.24 -11.88 37.25
C ARG A 140 -25.75 -12.07 37.37
N LEU A 141 -26.36 -12.81 36.45
CA LEU A 141 -27.80 -13.09 36.46
C LEU A 141 -28.20 -13.84 37.74
N ALA A 142 -27.45 -14.88 38.12
CA ALA A 142 -27.70 -15.65 39.34
C ALA A 142 -27.52 -14.81 40.61
N LYS A 143 -26.54 -13.89 40.63
CA LYS A 143 -26.35 -12.95 41.73
C LYS A 143 -27.53 -11.98 41.85
N GLU A 144 -27.98 -11.41 40.72
CA GLU A 144 -29.15 -10.52 40.70
C GLU A 144 -30.42 -11.23 41.15
N GLU A 145 -30.62 -12.50 40.77
CA GLU A 145 -31.75 -13.31 41.25
C GLU A 145 -31.68 -13.56 42.76
N ARG A 146 -30.50 -13.84 43.32
CA ARG A 146 -30.30 -13.96 44.77
C ARG A 146 -30.61 -12.65 45.49
N GLU A 147 -30.08 -11.52 45.00
CA GLU A 147 -30.37 -10.19 45.56
C GLU A 147 -31.88 -9.87 45.50
N ARG A 148 -32.57 -10.26 44.41
CA ARG A 148 -34.03 -10.13 44.32
C ARG A 148 -34.76 -11.00 45.33
N GLN A 149 -34.32 -12.24 45.55
CA GLN A 149 -34.91 -13.13 46.56
C GLN A 149 -34.66 -12.61 47.98
N GLU A 150 -33.49 -12.06 48.26
CA GLU A 150 -33.16 -11.43 49.55
C GLU A 150 -34.01 -10.18 49.79
N ARG A 151 -34.18 -9.32 48.79
CA ARG A 151 -35.10 -8.17 48.87
C ARG A 151 -36.54 -8.62 49.10
N ALA A 152 -37.01 -9.64 48.38
CA ALA A 152 -38.35 -10.20 48.56
C ALA A 152 -38.57 -10.84 49.95
N ARG A 153 -37.50 -11.28 50.64
CA ARG A 153 -37.57 -11.77 52.02
C ARG A 153 -37.51 -10.65 53.07
N GLY A 154 -36.88 -9.51 52.75
CA GLY A 154 -36.75 -8.37 53.64
C GLY A 154 -37.88 -7.33 53.52
N GLU A 155 -38.62 -7.30 52.41
CA GLU A 155 -39.75 -6.40 52.21
C GLU A 155 -40.98 -6.92 52.97
N VAL A 156 -41.15 -6.45 54.20
CA VAL A 156 -42.46 -6.34 54.86
C VAL A 156 -43.38 -5.58 53.90
N PHE A 157 -44.54 -6.17 53.59
CA PHE A 157 -45.55 -5.67 52.67
C PHE A 157 -45.91 -4.20 52.97
N GLU A 158 -45.22 -3.27 52.33
CA GLU A 158 -45.58 -1.86 52.34
C GLU A 158 -46.69 -1.62 51.30
N PRO A 159 -47.74 -0.87 51.66
CA PRO A 159 -48.96 -0.74 50.88
C PRO A 159 -48.71 -0.10 49.50
N PRO A 160 -49.61 -0.32 48.52
CA PRO A 160 -49.38 -0.12 47.08
C PRO A 160 -49.36 1.35 46.61
N PHE A 161 -48.88 2.29 47.44
CA PHE A 161 -48.75 3.70 47.10
C PHE A 161 -47.46 4.05 46.35
N HIS A 162 -46.48 3.13 46.23
CA HIS A 162 -45.22 3.37 45.51
C HIS A 162 -45.31 3.33 43.98
N PHE A 163 -46.49 3.09 43.41
CA PHE A 163 -46.69 3.15 41.96
C PHE A 163 -46.34 4.54 41.40
N PHE A 164 -46.63 5.61 42.15
CA PHE A 164 -46.29 6.98 41.77
C PHE A 164 -44.79 7.26 41.78
N ASN A 165 -44.05 6.72 42.76
CA ASN A 165 -42.59 6.87 42.79
C ASN A 165 -41.93 6.13 41.62
N ARG A 166 -42.47 4.97 41.21
CA ARG A 166 -41.97 4.24 40.03
C ARG A 166 -42.20 4.99 38.71
N ILE A 167 -43.32 5.71 38.59
CA ILE A 167 -43.60 6.55 37.42
C ILE A 167 -42.69 7.78 37.42
N LEU A 168 -42.50 8.42 38.57
CA LEU A 168 -41.60 9.57 38.71
C LEU A 168 -40.14 9.18 38.42
N ASP A 169 -39.66 8.06 38.96
CA ASP A 169 -38.31 7.55 38.71
C ASP A 169 -38.11 7.14 37.25
N SER A 170 -39.16 6.62 36.59
CA SER A 170 -39.13 6.29 35.16
C SER A 170 -39.02 7.55 34.30
N GLN A 171 -39.74 8.62 34.66
CA GLN A 171 -39.65 9.90 33.95
C GLN A 171 -38.30 10.58 34.17
N LEU A 172 -37.78 10.60 35.40
CA LEU A 172 -36.44 11.10 35.72
C LEU A 172 -35.34 10.35 34.96
N LYS A 173 -35.38 9.01 34.94
CA LYS A 173 -34.42 8.20 34.16
C LYS A 173 -34.51 8.45 32.66
N SER A 174 -35.72 8.68 32.14
CA SER A 174 -35.90 9.00 30.73
C SER A 174 -35.30 10.37 30.35
N GLN A 175 -35.36 11.35 31.26
CA GLN A 175 -34.71 12.65 31.08
C GLN A 175 -33.19 12.52 31.13
N ASP A 176 -32.66 11.80 32.12
CA ASP A 176 -31.21 11.55 32.23
C ASP A 176 -30.66 10.85 30.97
N ASP A 177 -31.38 9.87 30.42
CA ASP A 177 -30.95 9.18 29.19
C ASP A 177 -30.98 10.11 27.97
N VAL A 178 -31.94 11.04 27.89
CA VAL A 178 -32.00 12.05 26.82
C VAL A 178 -30.86 13.06 26.97
N GLU A 179 -30.59 13.52 28.19
CA GLU A 179 -29.47 14.42 28.48
C GLU A 179 -28.13 13.76 28.22
N ARG A 180 -27.96 12.49 28.58
CA ARG A 180 -26.74 11.72 28.33
C ARG A 180 -26.49 11.53 26.83
N ARG A 181 -27.55 11.26 26.05
CA ARG A 181 -27.46 11.22 24.57
C ARG A 181 -27.15 12.59 23.98
N ARG A 182 -27.72 13.67 24.54
CA ARG A 182 -27.44 15.04 24.11
C ARG A 182 -25.99 15.44 24.39
N ALA A 183 -25.47 15.09 25.56
CA ALA A 183 -24.09 15.30 25.96
C ALA A 183 -23.11 14.48 25.09
N GLN A 184 -23.41 13.20 24.83
CA GLN A 184 -22.61 12.37 23.92
C GLN A 184 -22.59 12.94 22.49
N LYS A 185 -23.73 13.43 21.99
CA LYS A 185 -23.83 14.05 20.67
C LYS A 185 -23.07 15.39 20.61
N ALA A 186 -23.11 16.18 21.67
CA ALA A 186 -22.33 17.42 21.78
C ALA A 186 -20.82 17.15 21.86
N ALA A 187 -20.40 16.11 22.61
CA ALA A 187 -19.00 15.70 22.70
C ALA A 187 -18.46 15.19 21.35
N LEU A 188 -19.26 14.38 20.63
CA LEU A 188 -18.94 13.96 19.27
C LEU A 188 -18.90 15.14 18.30
N GLY A 189 -19.81 16.11 18.42
CA GLY A 189 -19.80 17.35 17.64
C GLY A 189 -18.51 18.16 17.87
N GLY A 190 -18.13 18.40 19.12
CA GLY A 190 -16.89 19.10 19.46
C GLY A 190 -15.63 18.36 19.00
N MET A 191 -15.63 17.01 19.04
CA MET A 191 -14.52 16.20 18.52
C MET A 191 -14.46 16.24 16.98
N LEU A 192 -15.60 16.29 16.29
CA LEU A 192 -15.62 16.45 14.83
C LEU A 192 -15.22 17.87 14.42
N ASP A 193 -15.63 18.89 15.16
CA ASP A 193 -15.23 20.28 14.91
C ASP A 193 -13.73 20.49 15.16
N THR A 194 -13.10 19.81 16.12
CA THR A 194 -11.63 19.85 16.26
C THR A 194 -10.90 19.10 15.15
N TYR A 195 -11.47 18.00 14.64
CA TYR A 195 -10.84 17.22 13.55
C TYR A 195 -11.07 17.80 12.15
N PHE A 196 -12.19 18.51 11.92
CA PHE A 196 -12.59 19.00 10.59
C PHE A 196 -12.70 20.53 10.50
N GLY A 197 -12.83 21.23 11.62
CA GLY A 197 -13.16 22.65 11.68
C GLY A 197 -12.08 23.50 12.37
N LYS A 198 -10.92 23.67 11.72
CA LYS A 198 -10.09 24.90 11.67
C LYS A 198 -8.61 24.59 11.43
N ASN A 199 -8.23 24.63 10.15
CA ASN A 199 -7.07 25.43 9.77
C ASN A 199 -7.61 26.83 9.44
N LEU A 200 -6.91 27.89 9.89
CA LEU A 200 -7.22 29.33 9.74
C LEU A 200 -7.99 29.95 10.92
N GLU A 201 -7.29 30.21 12.03
CA GLU A 201 -7.17 31.57 12.60
C GLU A 201 -6.24 31.52 13.83
N ALA A 202 -5.16 32.30 13.75
CA ALA A 202 -4.15 32.40 14.79
C ALA A 202 -4.71 33.06 16.07
N PRO A 203 -4.36 32.56 17.27
CA PRO A 203 -4.83 33.16 18.51
C PRO A 203 -4.04 34.43 18.84
N ARG A 204 -4.73 35.58 18.87
CA ARG A 204 -4.29 36.78 19.58
C ARG A 204 -4.47 36.57 21.08
N THR A 205 -3.42 36.84 21.84
CA THR A 205 -3.42 36.92 23.30
C THR A 205 -4.18 38.16 23.79
N PRO A 206 -4.96 38.01 24.88
CA PRO A 206 -4.78 38.89 26.04
C PRO A 206 -4.77 38.05 27.34
N SER A 207 -3.76 38.18 28.20
CA SER A 207 -3.61 39.22 29.24
C SER A 207 -4.61 39.11 30.41
N ALA A 208 -4.04 38.77 31.58
CA ALA A 208 -4.40 39.16 32.95
C ALA A 208 -5.65 38.59 33.66
N SER A 209 -5.39 37.77 34.69
CA SER A 209 -5.73 37.97 36.12
C SER A 209 -6.30 36.71 36.82
N PRO A 210 -5.86 36.39 38.06
CA PRO A 210 -6.35 35.22 38.82
C PRO A 210 -7.43 35.60 39.84
N PRO A 211 -8.46 34.75 40.08
CA PRO A 211 -9.35 34.89 41.22
C PRO A 211 -9.02 33.89 42.37
N PRO A 212 -9.52 34.16 43.59
CA PRO A 212 -8.97 33.64 44.83
C PRO A 212 -9.61 32.33 45.33
N LEU A 213 -8.85 31.71 46.24
CA LEU A 213 -9.16 30.53 47.06
C LEU A 213 -10.48 30.67 47.84
N THR A 214 -11.29 29.62 47.82
CA THR A 214 -12.28 29.32 48.88
C THR A 214 -12.13 27.88 49.35
N SER A 215 -11.86 27.76 50.64
CA SER A 215 -11.74 26.55 51.45
C SER A 215 -13.09 26.02 51.92
N VAL A 216 -13.37 24.74 51.67
CA VAL A 216 -14.30 23.86 52.40
C VAL A 216 -13.71 22.45 52.21
N GLY A 217 -13.34 21.63 53.20
CA GLY A 217 -13.89 21.44 54.53
C GLY A 217 -14.60 20.08 54.58
N GLU A 218 -13.88 18.95 54.44
CA GLU A 218 -14.47 17.61 54.64
C GLU A 218 -13.45 16.58 55.17
N GLN A 219 -13.93 15.73 56.08
CA GLN A 219 -13.18 14.92 57.04
C GLN A 219 -12.57 13.61 56.49
N PRO A 220 -11.54 13.04 57.18
CA PRO A 220 -10.73 11.96 56.63
C PRO A 220 -11.37 10.58 56.84
N LYS A 221 -11.51 9.83 55.74
CA LYS A 221 -11.63 8.36 55.80
C LYS A 221 -10.21 7.79 55.94
N LYS A 222 -10.00 6.96 56.96
CA LYS A 222 -8.74 6.23 57.24
C LYS A 222 -8.19 5.60 55.95
N ALA A 223 -7.20 6.27 55.38
CA ALA A 223 -6.33 5.70 54.37
C ALA A 223 -5.48 4.64 55.07
N VAL A 224 -5.45 3.44 54.49
CA VAL A 224 -4.42 2.46 54.80
C VAL A 224 -3.10 3.14 54.44
N GLU A 225 -2.29 3.48 55.44
CA GLU A 225 -0.94 4.01 55.27
C GLU A 225 -0.13 2.97 54.49
N MET A 226 -0.08 3.12 53.17
CA MET A 226 0.98 2.49 52.38
C MET A 226 2.27 3.20 52.77
N GLU A 227 3.26 2.46 53.25
CA GLU A 227 4.55 3.03 53.61
C GLU A 227 5.07 3.90 52.46
N PRO A 228 5.35 5.20 52.70
CA PRO A 228 5.72 6.16 51.65
C PRO A 228 6.97 5.73 50.87
N GLY A 229 7.84 4.90 51.48
CA GLY A 229 9.03 4.37 50.83
C GLY A 229 8.78 3.39 49.68
N ILE A 230 7.60 2.75 49.58
CA ILE A 230 7.33 1.80 48.49
C ILE A 230 7.04 2.55 47.19
N LEU A 231 6.28 3.65 47.27
CA LEU A 231 5.93 4.45 46.09
C LEU A 231 7.16 5.18 45.54
N ASP A 232 7.98 5.75 46.42
CA ASP A 232 9.23 6.42 46.02
C ASP A 232 10.23 5.44 45.37
N ASN A 233 10.32 4.21 45.87
CA ASN A 233 11.16 3.18 45.25
C ASN A 233 10.64 2.75 43.87
N VAL A 234 9.32 2.64 43.68
CA VAL A 234 8.73 2.36 42.36
C VAL A 234 8.99 3.51 41.39
N LEU A 235 8.77 4.74 41.83
CA LEU A 235 9.01 5.94 41.01
C LEU A 235 10.48 6.07 40.61
N ARG A 236 11.42 5.78 41.53
CA ARG A 236 12.86 5.79 41.22
C ARG A 236 13.24 4.74 40.19
N ILE A 237 12.77 3.50 40.36
CA ILE A 237 13.03 2.41 39.41
C ILE A 237 12.46 2.73 38.02
N VAL A 238 11.25 3.30 37.96
CA VAL A 238 10.64 3.75 36.70
C VAL A 238 11.47 4.88 36.07
N HIS A 239 11.99 5.82 36.87
CA HIS A 239 12.80 6.92 36.37
C HIS A 239 14.16 6.47 35.83
N ASP A 240 14.84 5.55 36.53
CA ASP A 240 16.10 4.96 36.10
C ASP A 240 15.91 4.18 34.79
N ARG A 241 14.81 3.41 34.67
CA ARG A 241 14.48 2.69 33.44
C ARG A 241 14.10 3.59 32.28
N LEU A 242 13.36 4.68 32.52
CA LEU A 242 13.03 5.66 31.48
C LEU A 242 14.30 6.35 30.94
N ASN A 243 15.26 6.64 31.81
CA ASN A 243 16.55 7.21 31.41
C ASN A 243 17.40 6.20 30.62
N GLU A 244 17.40 4.92 31.01
CA GLU A 244 18.09 3.86 30.27
C GLU A 244 17.51 3.68 28.87
N ILE A 245 16.17 3.66 28.74
CA ILE A 245 15.49 3.58 27.44
C ILE A 245 15.78 4.82 26.56
N ALA A 246 15.82 6.02 27.15
CA ALA A 246 16.17 7.25 26.43
C ALA A 246 17.63 7.21 25.93
N ALA A 247 18.55 6.70 26.73
CA ALA A 247 19.95 6.52 26.34
C ALA A 247 20.14 5.45 25.26
N GLU A 248 19.32 4.38 25.27
CA GLU A 248 19.27 3.40 24.19
C GLU A 248 18.73 4.01 22.88
N GLU A 249 17.74 4.91 22.97
CA GLU A 249 17.19 5.63 21.80
C GLU A 249 18.19 6.62 21.19
N GLU A 250 18.99 7.33 22.00
CA GLU A 250 20.09 8.15 21.49
C GLU A 250 21.20 7.29 20.83
N LYS A 251 21.44 6.08 21.32
CA LYS A 251 22.37 5.12 20.70
C LYS A 251 21.83 4.52 19.40
N GLU A 252 20.53 4.28 19.29
CA GLU A 252 19.90 3.81 18.04
C GLU A 252 19.74 4.93 17.00
N ALA A 253 19.64 6.20 17.45
CA ALA A 253 19.53 7.37 16.58
C ALA A 253 20.87 7.81 15.96
N VAL A 254 21.96 7.06 16.17
CA VAL A 254 23.25 7.34 15.51
C VAL A 254 23.05 7.20 14.00
N PRO A 255 23.33 8.26 13.21
CA PRO A 255 23.21 8.19 11.76
C PRO A 255 24.21 7.17 11.22
N MET A 256 23.71 6.12 10.56
CA MET A 256 24.50 5.17 9.75
C MET A 256 25.04 5.85 8.48
N ALA A 257 25.79 6.94 8.66
CA ALA A 257 26.48 7.67 7.62
C ALA A 257 27.89 8.03 8.11
N SER A 258 28.74 7.01 8.27
CA SER A 258 30.18 7.19 8.16
C SER A 258 30.78 5.91 7.59
N GLU A 259 31.28 6.03 6.36
CA GLU A 259 32.12 5.07 5.67
C GLU A 259 33.35 4.68 6.53
N PRO A 260 33.91 3.48 6.34
CA PRO A 260 35.10 3.05 7.07
C PRO A 260 36.35 3.78 6.57
N GLU A 261 36.81 4.79 7.31
CA GLU A 261 38.17 5.32 7.13
C GLU A 261 39.22 4.31 7.61
N THR A 262 40.27 4.22 6.80
CA THR A 262 41.41 3.30 6.98
C THR A 262 42.33 3.72 8.14
N PRO A 263 43.03 2.76 8.79
CA PRO A 263 43.80 3.06 9.99
C PRO A 263 45.19 3.63 9.65
N LYS A 264 45.56 4.72 10.34
CA LYS A 264 46.96 5.11 10.55
C LYS A 264 47.24 5.42 12.04
N PRO A 265 48.49 5.24 12.49
CA PRO A 265 48.74 4.73 13.84
C PRO A 265 49.20 5.82 14.84
N THR A 266 48.82 5.59 16.10
CA THR A 266 49.55 5.86 17.36
C THR A 266 50.35 7.16 17.50
N VAL A 267 49.86 8.05 18.39
CA VAL A 267 50.71 8.79 19.34
C VAL A 267 49.96 8.97 20.68
N ALA A 268 50.59 8.41 21.73
CA ALA A 268 50.68 8.80 23.14
C ALA A 268 49.60 9.68 23.83
N GLU A 269 49.07 9.10 24.92
CA GLU A 269 49.28 9.58 26.31
C GLU A 269 48.74 10.97 26.71
N ALA A 270 47.66 11.01 27.49
CA ALA A 270 47.54 11.90 28.66
C ALA A 270 46.33 11.50 29.53
N GLN A 271 46.64 11.02 30.73
CA GLN A 271 45.72 10.86 31.85
C GLN A 271 45.24 12.24 32.31
N ARG A 272 43.91 12.43 32.43
CA ARG A 272 43.34 13.53 33.22
C ARG A 272 42.17 12.99 34.03
N GLY A 273 42.42 12.79 35.32
CA GLY A 273 41.38 12.59 36.32
C GLY A 273 40.52 13.85 36.39
N VAL A 274 39.21 13.65 36.26
CA VAL A 274 38.20 14.65 36.61
C VAL A 274 37.52 14.10 37.86
N GLU A 275 37.93 14.63 39.01
CA GLU A 275 37.17 14.52 40.25
C GLU A 275 35.85 15.25 40.04
N ILE A 276 34.74 14.51 40.06
CA ILE A 276 33.41 15.06 40.12
C ILE A 276 33.10 15.26 41.60
N GLU A 277 33.30 16.48 42.09
CA GLU A 277 32.71 16.93 43.34
C GLU A 277 31.18 17.01 43.14
N GLU A 278 30.44 16.20 43.89
CA GLU A 278 29.00 16.33 44.05
C GLU A 278 28.69 17.41 45.09
N PRO A 279 27.95 18.48 44.73
CA PRO A 279 27.10 19.14 45.69
C PRO A 279 25.62 18.81 45.42
N VAL A 280 25.08 18.14 46.44
CA VAL A 280 23.68 17.85 46.73
C VAL A 280 22.85 19.13 46.74
N ASP A 281 21.92 19.26 45.79
CA ASP A 281 20.67 20.00 46.01
C ASP A 281 19.60 19.58 44.98
N TYR A 282 18.97 18.42 45.25
CA TYR A 282 17.97 17.80 44.36
C TYR A 282 16.76 18.71 44.09
N ASP A 283 16.43 19.63 45.00
CA ASP A 283 15.34 20.57 44.82
C ASP A 283 15.66 21.66 43.79
N LYS A 284 16.92 22.09 43.68
CA LYS A 284 17.35 23.00 42.60
C LYS A 284 17.34 22.31 41.26
N LEU A 285 17.79 21.06 41.20
CA LEU A 285 17.76 20.26 39.97
C LEU A 285 16.31 20.00 39.52
N ALA A 286 15.41 19.66 40.44
CA ALA A 286 13.99 19.45 40.16
C ALA A 286 13.29 20.73 39.68
N ASN A 287 13.68 21.90 40.17
CA ASN A 287 13.15 23.19 39.70
C ASN A 287 13.72 23.61 38.34
N VAL A 288 14.99 23.33 38.05
CA VAL A 288 15.60 23.54 36.72
C VAL A 288 14.97 22.60 35.68
N LEU A 289 14.69 21.36 36.06
CA LEU A 289 14.05 20.38 35.19
C LEU A 289 12.57 20.68 34.97
N ARG A 290 11.82 21.12 35.99
CA ARG A 290 10.44 21.62 35.80
C ARG A 290 10.39 22.88 34.93
N GLY A 291 11.40 23.76 35.04
CA GLY A 291 11.58 24.87 34.12
C GLY A 291 11.80 24.42 32.68
N ARG A 292 12.67 23.42 32.46
CA ARG A 292 12.99 22.89 31.12
C ARG A 292 11.87 22.10 30.46
N VAL A 293 11.13 21.30 31.22
CA VAL A 293 9.98 20.53 30.71
C VAL A 293 8.83 21.45 30.29
N ASN A 294 8.66 22.59 30.95
CA ASN A 294 7.66 23.58 30.55
C ASN A 294 8.12 24.45 29.36
N THR A 295 9.41 24.58 29.10
CA THR A 295 9.94 25.28 27.90
C THR A 295 10.05 24.40 26.66
N LEU A 296 9.92 23.07 26.77
CA LEU A 296 9.96 22.15 25.63
C LEU A 296 8.69 22.18 24.75
N ASN A 297 7.69 22.98 25.11
CA ASN A 297 6.53 23.26 24.28
C ASN A 297 6.68 24.48 23.35
N ASP A 298 7.80 25.22 23.40
CA ASP A 298 8.06 26.34 22.50
C ASP A 298 9.34 26.15 21.68
N VAL A 299 9.12 25.94 20.38
CA VAL A 299 9.92 26.39 19.23
C VAL A 299 11.44 26.46 19.43
N ASN A 300 12.15 25.45 18.91
CA ASN A 300 13.44 25.65 18.24
C ASN A 300 13.58 24.63 17.10
N VAL A 301 12.75 24.82 16.07
CA VAL A 301 13.06 24.30 14.73
C VAL A 301 14.22 25.14 14.21
N PHE A 302 15.37 24.49 14.08
CA PHE A 302 16.55 25.02 13.41
C PHE A 302 16.17 25.30 11.95
N ILE A 303 15.84 26.55 11.61
CA ILE A 303 15.69 27.00 10.23
C ILE A 303 17.10 27.29 9.71
N PRO A 304 17.65 26.51 8.76
CA PRO A 304 18.87 26.91 8.09
C PRO A 304 18.60 28.20 7.32
N ARG A 305 19.30 29.27 7.68
CA ARG A 305 19.35 30.52 6.91
C ARG A 305 19.94 30.21 5.53
N SER A 306 19.11 30.25 4.50
CA SER A 306 19.57 30.38 3.11
C SER A 306 20.18 31.78 2.87
N PRO A 307 21.20 31.89 2.00
CA PRO A 307 21.84 33.16 1.69
C PRO A 307 20.91 34.10 0.90
N PRO A 308 21.13 35.43 0.96
CA PRO A 308 20.26 36.41 0.33
C PRO A 308 20.38 36.32 -1.20
N LEU A 309 19.25 36.02 -1.85
CA LEU A 309 19.11 36.07 -3.30
C LEU A 309 18.99 37.54 -3.73
N GLU A 310 19.96 37.98 -4.52
CA GLU A 310 19.97 39.26 -5.21
C GLU A 310 18.71 39.45 -6.07
N GLN A 311 18.17 40.65 -6.00
CA GLN A 311 17.04 41.13 -6.77
C GLN A 311 17.42 41.24 -8.26
N ALA A 312 17.01 40.27 -9.07
CA ALA A 312 16.96 40.42 -10.52
C ALA A 312 15.55 40.86 -10.94
N ALA A 313 15.50 42.02 -11.58
CA ALA A 313 14.29 42.67 -12.06
C ALA A 313 13.49 41.81 -13.05
N PHE A 314 12.18 41.71 -12.82
CA PHE A 314 11.20 41.28 -13.82
C PHE A 314 10.95 42.43 -14.81
N PRO A 315 11.04 42.21 -16.14
CA PRO A 315 10.39 43.08 -17.09
C PRO A 315 8.95 42.61 -17.36
N GLU A 316 8.12 43.61 -17.57
CA GLU A 316 6.68 43.61 -17.69
C GLU A 316 6.16 42.77 -18.87
N SER A 317 4.98 42.20 -18.67
CA SER A 317 4.18 41.53 -19.68
C SER A 317 3.34 42.53 -20.47
N PRO A 318 3.19 42.36 -21.81
CA PRO A 318 2.12 43.02 -22.53
C PRO A 318 1.02 42.04 -22.98
N LYS A 319 -0.16 42.26 -22.41
CA LYS A 319 -1.48 42.39 -23.06
C LYS A 319 -1.88 41.36 -24.13
N LYS A 320 -2.80 40.48 -23.71
CA LYS A 320 -3.78 39.74 -24.52
C LYS A 320 -4.40 40.62 -25.62
N LYS A 321 -4.38 40.13 -26.86
CA LYS A 321 -5.38 40.45 -27.88
C LYS A 321 -5.96 39.13 -28.40
N GLU A 322 -7.26 39.01 -28.23
CA GLU A 322 -8.10 37.98 -28.81
C GLU A 322 -8.16 38.20 -30.33
N ALA A 323 -7.83 37.18 -31.12
CA ALA A 323 -8.10 37.15 -32.54
C ALA A 323 -8.71 35.79 -32.89
N LYS A 324 -9.99 35.84 -33.20
CA LYS A 324 -10.85 34.78 -33.68
C LYS A 324 -10.60 34.63 -35.18
N THR A 325 -10.01 33.53 -35.62
CA THR A 325 -9.86 33.21 -37.05
C THR A 325 -10.27 31.77 -37.33
N ARG A 326 -11.25 31.69 -38.24
CA ARG A 326 -11.89 30.53 -38.84
C ARG A 326 -11.15 30.21 -40.15
N LEU A 327 -10.72 28.97 -40.31
CA LEU A 327 -10.25 28.29 -41.54
C LEU A 327 -10.44 26.80 -41.24
N GLU A 328 -11.31 25.98 -41.85
CA GLU A 328 -11.61 25.71 -43.27
C GLU A 328 -10.37 25.36 -44.10
N SER A 329 -10.03 24.06 -44.15
CA SER A 329 -9.40 23.34 -45.28
C SER A 329 -9.33 21.82 -44.95
N PRO A 330 -8.90 20.92 -45.87
CA PRO A 330 -9.80 20.12 -46.71
C PRO A 330 -9.61 18.60 -46.54
N ALA A 331 -10.56 17.81 -47.03
CA ALA A 331 -10.44 16.36 -47.14
C ALA A 331 -9.32 15.97 -48.12
N MET A 332 -8.34 15.20 -47.65
CA MET A 332 -7.36 14.48 -48.47
C MET A 332 -7.59 12.98 -48.23
N ASP A 333 -8.08 12.30 -49.25
CA ASP A 333 -8.12 10.85 -49.33
C ASP A 333 -6.69 10.32 -49.48
N VAL A 334 -6.20 9.61 -48.46
CA VAL A 334 -4.93 8.89 -48.50
C VAL A 334 -5.23 7.41 -48.72
N ASP A 335 -4.81 6.92 -49.88
CA ASP A 335 -4.88 5.54 -50.34
C ASP A 335 -4.01 4.64 -49.45
N SER A 336 -4.66 3.79 -48.65
CA SER A 336 -4.03 2.89 -47.69
C SER A 336 -3.50 1.63 -48.39
N GLY A 337 -2.21 1.64 -48.73
CA GLY A 337 -1.47 0.48 -49.20
C GLY A 337 -1.44 -0.65 -48.17
N ALA A 338 -1.63 -1.87 -48.66
CA ALA A 338 -1.73 -3.13 -47.93
C ALA A 338 -0.63 -3.32 -46.86
N ALA A 339 -1.02 -3.13 -45.60
CA ALA A 339 -0.25 -3.55 -44.44
C ALA A 339 -0.73 -4.93 -43.98
N ASP A 340 0.23 -5.81 -43.69
CA ASP A 340 0.08 -7.20 -43.27
C ASP A 340 -0.97 -7.41 -42.16
N GLU A 341 -2.10 -8.02 -42.51
CA GLU A 341 -3.23 -8.34 -41.61
C GLU A 341 -2.99 -9.58 -40.70
N HIS A 342 -1.74 -9.98 -40.45
CA HIS A 342 -1.45 -11.25 -39.79
C HIS A 342 -1.09 -11.19 -38.30
N THR A 343 -0.94 -10.01 -37.69
CA THR A 343 -0.59 -9.90 -36.25
C THR A 343 -1.77 -9.61 -35.31
N ASP A 344 -2.85 -8.99 -35.79
CA ASP A 344 -3.96 -8.58 -34.89
C ASP A 344 -4.94 -9.70 -34.56
N SER A 345 -5.00 -10.73 -35.40
CA SER A 345 -5.92 -11.87 -35.18
C SER A 345 -5.48 -12.78 -34.02
N GLU A 346 -4.19 -12.93 -33.78
CA GLU A 346 -3.66 -13.69 -32.63
C GLU A 346 -3.82 -12.90 -31.32
N PHE A 347 -3.63 -11.58 -31.37
CA PHE A 347 -3.83 -10.72 -30.21
C PHE A 347 -5.31 -10.61 -29.80
N ALA A 348 -6.22 -10.59 -30.78
CA ALA A 348 -7.67 -10.66 -30.51
C ALA A 348 -8.08 -11.99 -29.85
N GLY A 349 -7.44 -13.10 -30.21
CA GLY A 349 -7.61 -14.39 -29.53
C GLY A 349 -7.21 -14.34 -28.06
N LEU A 350 -6.03 -13.76 -27.77
CA LEU A 350 -5.51 -13.64 -26.41
C LEU A 350 -6.40 -12.76 -25.50
N ILE A 351 -6.94 -11.66 -26.04
CA ILE A 351 -7.88 -10.80 -25.32
C ILE A 351 -9.18 -11.54 -24.98
N ASN A 352 -9.67 -12.38 -25.90
CA ASN A 352 -10.88 -13.16 -25.66
C ASN A 352 -10.66 -14.26 -24.62
N ASP A 353 -9.49 -14.90 -24.61
CA ASP A 353 -9.10 -15.88 -23.59
C ASP A 353 -8.96 -15.25 -22.19
N CYS A 354 -8.35 -14.06 -22.10
CA CYS A 354 -8.30 -13.31 -20.84
C CYS A 354 -9.70 -12.90 -20.34
N LYS A 355 -10.60 -12.51 -21.26
CA LYS A 355 -12.00 -12.21 -20.90
C LYS A 355 -12.77 -13.44 -20.41
N ALA A 356 -12.52 -14.62 -21.00
CA ALA A 356 -13.11 -15.87 -20.55
C ALA A 356 -12.64 -16.25 -19.14
N GLN A 357 -11.33 -16.16 -18.87
CA GLN A 357 -10.76 -16.45 -17.55
C GLN A 357 -11.28 -15.49 -16.45
N LEU A 358 -11.46 -14.20 -16.78
CA LEU A 358 -12.07 -13.24 -15.86
C LEU A 358 -13.54 -13.55 -15.58
N LYS A 359 -14.27 -14.11 -16.55
CA LYS A 359 -15.67 -14.49 -16.38
C LYS A 359 -15.81 -15.72 -15.48
N ASP A 360 -14.95 -16.72 -15.64
CA ASP A 360 -14.90 -17.91 -14.77
C ASP A 360 -14.52 -17.55 -13.33
N LEU A 361 -13.58 -16.62 -13.14
CA LEU A 361 -13.23 -16.10 -11.82
C LEU A 361 -14.38 -15.32 -11.17
N LYS A 362 -15.18 -14.61 -11.97
CA LYS A 362 -16.34 -13.87 -11.49
C LYS A 362 -17.52 -14.78 -11.16
N GLU A 363 -17.73 -15.85 -11.91
CA GLU A 363 -18.75 -16.87 -11.62
C GLU A 363 -18.37 -17.73 -10.40
N THR A 364 -17.09 -18.02 -10.18
CA THR A 364 -16.63 -18.73 -8.97
C THR A 364 -16.62 -17.84 -7.73
N ALA A 365 -16.53 -16.51 -7.89
CA ALA A 365 -16.58 -15.55 -6.79
C ALA A 365 -17.99 -15.05 -6.44
N GLN A 366 -19.02 -15.34 -7.23
CA GLN A 366 -20.40 -15.00 -6.86
C GLN A 366 -21.01 -16.06 -5.93
N PRO A 367 -21.30 -15.75 -4.65
CA PRO A 367 -22.12 -16.62 -3.83
C PRO A 367 -23.52 -16.71 -4.45
N SER A 368 -24.00 -17.93 -4.71
CA SER A 368 -25.31 -18.20 -5.28
C SER A 368 -26.45 -17.65 -4.40
N ASP A 369 -26.90 -16.44 -4.74
CA ASP A 369 -27.88 -15.67 -3.98
C ASP A 369 -29.34 -16.02 -4.32
N THR A 370 -29.64 -17.30 -4.57
CA THR A 370 -31.03 -17.77 -4.79
C THR A 370 -31.68 -18.36 -3.54
N ARG A 371 -31.18 -18.05 -2.33
CA ARG A 371 -31.69 -18.61 -1.07
C ARG A 371 -32.31 -17.59 -0.10
N GLY A 372 -32.65 -16.39 -0.58
CA GLY A 372 -33.19 -15.30 0.24
C GLY A 372 -34.67 -15.41 0.64
N LYS A 373 -35.52 -16.10 -0.13
CA LYS A 373 -36.99 -16.04 0.11
C LYS A 373 -37.61 -17.23 0.85
N ARG A 374 -36.83 -18.25 1.24
CA ARG A 374 -37.33 -19.45 1.98
C ARG A 374 -36.91 -19.53 3.45
N ARG A 375 -36.23 -18.52 4.00
CA ARG A 375 -35.69 -18.57 5.38
C ARG A 375 -36.62 -18.04 6.48
N HIS A 376 -37.71 -17.34 6.16
CA HIS A 376 -38.60 -16.79 7.19
C HIS A 376 -39.55 -17.80 7.86
N HIS A 377 -39.80 -18.98 7.27
CA HIS A 377 -40.66 -19.99 7.91
C HIS A 377 -39.92 -21.04 8.77
N ARG A 378 -38.58 -21.16 8.66
CA ARG A 378 -37.85 -22.22 9.37
C ARG A 378 -37.37 -21.83 10.78
N HIS A 379 -37.36 -20.54 11.12
CA HIS A 379 -36.99 -20.06 12.46
C HIS A 379 -38.12 -20.17 13.49
N ARG A 380 -39.39 -20.33 13.07
CA ARG A 380 -40.52 -20.48 14.00
C ARG A 380 -40.75 -21.93 14.46
N SER A 381 -40.38 -22.92 13.65
CA SER A 381 -40.52 -24.36 13.98
C SER A 381 -39.39 -24.89 14.89
N ARG A 382 -38.16 -24.37 14.75
CA ARG A 382 -37.02 -24.81 15.60
C ARG A 382 -37.01 -24.22 17.01
N ARG A 383 -37.90 -23.27 17.33
CA ARG A 383 -38.02 -22.67 18.67
C ARG A 383 -38.93 -23.47 19.62
N ARG A 384 -39.69 -24.45 19.11
CA ARG A 384 -40.53 -25.32 19.96
C ARG A 384 -39.88 -26.66 20.32
N VAL A 385 -39.02 -27.21 19.47
CA VAL A 385 -38.37 -28.51 19.75
C VAL A 385 -37.22 -28.40 20.77
N ARG A 386 -36.62 -27.21 20.95
CA ARG A 386 -35.52 -27.03 21.93
C ARG A 386 -35.96 -26.74 23.36
N HIS A 387 -37.26 -26.63 23.64
CA HIS A 387 -37.76 -26.48 25.01
C HIS A 387 -38.13 -27.81 25.68
N GLU A 388 -38.03 -28.93 24.95
CA GLU A 388 -38.32 -30.28 25.49
C GLU A 388 -37.06 -31.09 25.81
N GLU A 389 -35.91 -30.83 25.17
CA GLU A 389 -34.66 -31.57 25.43
C GLU A 389 -33.80 -30.97 26.56
N ASP A 390 -34.03 -29.71 26.97
CA ASP A 390 -33.27 -29.05 28.05
C ASP A 390 -33.85 -29.32 29.45
N ARG A 391 -34.76 -30.31 29.61
CA ARG A 391 -35.41 -30.64 30.88
C ARG A 391 -34.92 -31.94 31.55
N SER A 392 -33.94 -32.65 30.98
CA SER A 392 -33.56 -33.99 31.50
C SER A 392 -32.05 -34.32 31.50
N LEU A 393 -31.16 -33.32 31.49
CA LEU A 393 -29.73 -33.53 31.78
C LEU A 393 -29.40 -32.69 33.01
N ASP A 394 -29.76 -33.18 34.18
CA ASP A 394 -28.94 -34.09 34.99
C ASP A 394 -27.70 -33.38 35.54
N GLU A 395 -27.70 -33.34 36.86
CA GLU A 395 -26.84 -32.58 37.75
C GLU A 395 -25.41 -33.12 37.63
N THR A 396 -24.64 -32.60 36.68
CA THR A 396 -23.18 -32.67 36.78
C THR A 396 -22.70 -31.41 37.49
N PRO A 397 -22.33 -31.47 38.79
CA PRO A 397 -21.73 -30.34 39.47
C PRO A 397 -20.41 -30.00 38.77
N LEU A 398 -20.44 -28.96 37.95
CA LEU A 398 -19.23 -28.38 37.37
C LEU A 398 -18.33 -27.91 38.52
N PRO A 399 -17.02 -28.19 38.44
CA PRO A 399 -16.07 -27.82 39.48
C PRO A 399 -16.14 -26.30 39.65
N ALA A 400 -16.26 -25.87 40.91
CA ALA A 400 -16.16 -24.48 41.29
C ALA A 400 -14.99 -23.87 40.53
N VAL A 401 -15.27 -22.90 39.65
CA VAL A 401 -14.23 -22.03 39.11
C VAL A 401 -13.72 -21.30 40.34
N GLU A 402 -12.63 -21.82 40.90
CA GLU A 402 -11.77 -21.10 41.81
C GLU A 402 -11.52 -19.76 41.12
N VAL A 403 -12.22 -18.74 41.59
CA VAL A 403 -11.68 -17.40 41.64
C VAL A 403 -10.34 -17.64 42.32
N VAL A 404 -9.27 -17.69 41.52
CA VAL A 404 -7.91 -17.74 42.01
C VAL A 404 -7.73 -16.41 42.71
N SER A 405 -8.21 -16.37 43.95
CA SER A 405 -7.96 -15.35 44.93
C SER A 405 -6.47 -15.14 44.86
N GLU A 406 -6.05 -13.90 44.58
CA GLU A 406 -4.65 -13.53 44.63
C GLU A 406 -4.02 -14.21 45.84
N PRO A 407 -2.94 -15.00 45.67
CA PRO A 407 -2.37 -15.73 46.79
C PRO A 407 -2.07 -14.70 47.87
N ALA A 408 -2.78 -14.78 48.99
CA ALA A 408 -2.75 -13.77 50.04
C ALA A 408 -1.35 -13.60 50.67
N GLY A 409 -0.38 -14.42 50.28
CA GLY A 409 1.03 -14.35 50.63
C GLY A 409 1.97 -13.78 49.55
N ALA A 410 1.48 -13.17 48.47
CA ALA A 410 2.36 -12.50 47.50
C ALA A 410 3.13 -11.38 48.22
N THR A 411 4.44 -11.57 48.37
CA THR A 411 5.32 -10.65 49.09
C THR A 411 5.26 -9.26 48.44
N ALA A 412 5.46 -8.19 49.21
CA ALA A 412 5.43 -6.81 48.70
C ALA A 412 6.33 -6.65 47.46
N ALA A 413 7.47 -7.34 47.42
CA ALA A 413 8.38 -7.40 46.27
C ALA A 413 7.74 -8.00 45.00
N GLN A 414 6.88 -9.02 45.11
CA GLN A 414 6.18 -9.58 43.96
C GLN A 414 5.11 -8.63 43.42
N LYS A 415 4.40 -7.92 44.31
CA LYS A 415 3.43 -6.89 43.91
C LYS A 415 4.13 -5.74 43.18
N GLN A 416 5.31 -5.34 43.67
CA GLN A 416 6.13 -4.33 43.04
C GLN A 416 6.60 -4.75 41.63
N LYS A 417 7.11 -5.97 41.48
CA LYS A 417 7.51 -6.50 40.17
C LYS A 417 6.35 -6.53 39.17
N ARG A 418 5.14 -6.94 39.60
CA ARG A 418 3.95 -6.91 38.75
C ARG A 418 3.59 -5.48 38.33
N ALA A 419 3.65 -4.53 39.26
CA ALA A 419 3.38 -3.12 38.96
C ALA A 419 4.40 -2.54 37.96
N VAL A 420 5.69 -2.83 38.12
CA VAL A 420 6.74 -2.41 37.18
C VAL A 420 6.49 -3.01 35.80
N ASN A 421 6.24 -4.31 35.69
CA ASN A 421 5.95 -4.94 34.40
C ASN A 421 4.70 -4.34 33.72
N THR A 422 3.64 -4.04 34.48
CA THR A 422 2.45 -3.39 33.91
C THR A 422 2.71 -1.98 33.42
N ILE A 423 3.63 -1.24 34.07
CA ILE A 423 4.03 0.10 33.65
C ILE A 423 4.90 0.01 32.39
N GLU A 424 5.84 -0.94 32.34
CA GLU A 424 6.68 -1.21 31.16
C GLU A 424 5.83 -1.60 29.94
N ASP A 425 4.89 -2.54 30.11
CA ASP A 425 3.95 -2.94 29.06
C ASP A 425 3.13 -1.76 28.54
N TYR A 426 2.70 -0.86 29.45
CA TYR A 426 1.98 0.35 29.08
C TYR A 426 2.86 1.35 28.30
N ILE A 427 4.09 1.59 28.74
CA ILE A 427 5.03 2.49 28.06
C ILE A 427 5.40 1.95 26.68
N MET A 428 5.72 0.66 26.58
CA MET A 428 6.00 -0.04 25.34
C MET A 428 4.78 0.00 24.39
N GLY A 429 3.57 -0.25 24.93
CA GLY A 429 2.32 -0.15 24.20
C GLY A 429 2.07 1.26 23.65
N ALA A 430 2.25 2.29 24.47
CA ALA A 430 2.08 3.68 24.08
C ALA A 430 3.11 4.11 23.02
N ARG A 431 4.36 3.66 23.12
CA ARG A 431 5.41 3.93 22.12
C ARG A 431 5.10 3.25 20.79
N ASN A 432 4.68 1.99 20.82
CA ASN A 432 4.27 1.25 19.63
C ASN A 432 3.03 1.88 18.98
N ALA A 433 2.07 2.36 19.76
CA ALA A 433 0.91 3.08 19.25
C ALA A 433 1.34 4.38 18.52
N ARG A 434 2.24 5.17 19.10
CA ARG A 434 2.78 6.38 18.45
C ARG A 434 3.54 6.07 17.16
N LYS A 435 4.38 5.02 17.17
CA LYS A 435 5.09 4.55 15.96
C LYS A 435 4.09 4.13 14.87
N ALA A 436 3.04 3.40 15.23
CA ALA A 436 1.99 2.99 14.30
C ALA A 436 1.19 4.17 13.75
N GLU A 437 0.87 5.16 14.57
CA GLU A 437 0.22 6.40 14.13
C GLU A 437 1.10 7.18 13.15
N ALA A 438 2.38 7.36 13.48
CA ALA A 438 3.36 8.00 12.58
C ALA A 438 3.45 7.26 11.24
N ALA A 439 3.59 5.93 11.27
CA ALA A 439 3.59 5.11 10.06
C ALA A 439 2.31 5.27 9.23
N MET A 440 1.14 5.25 9.87
CA MET A 440 -0.14 5.49 9.19
C MET A 440 -0.21 6.87 8.53
N THR A 441 0.30 7.93 9.18
CA THR A 441 0.33 9.26 8.56
C THR A 441 1.26 9.30 7.35
N SER A 442 2.43 8.68 7.42
CA SER A 442 3.36 8.56 6.28
C SER A 442 2.73 7.77 5.13
N LEU A 443 2.06 6.65 5.41
CA LEU A 443 1.36 5.87 4.37
C LEU A 443 0.25 6.67 3.69
N ARG A 444 -0.50 7.48 4.43
CA ARG A 444 -1.52 8.38 3.84
C ARG A 444 -0.89 9.42 2.92
N LYS A 445 0.24 10.02 3.32
CA LYS A 445 0.99 10.97 2.48
C LYS A 445 1.50 10.30 1.20
N LEU A 446 2.09 9.11 1.30
CA LEU A 446 2.53 8.32 0.15
C LEU A 446 1.38 7.99 -0.81
N HIS A 447 0.22 7.63 -0.27
CA HIS A 447 -0.95 7.35 -1.10
C HIS A 447 -1.50 8.61 -1.79
N ALA A 448 -1.44 9.77 -1.13
CA ALA A 448 -1.81 11.04 -1.74
C ALA A 448 -0.86 11.40 -2.90
N ILE A 449 0.45 11.21 -2.73
CA ILE A 449 1.46 11.42 -3.79
C ILE A 449 1.24 10.44 -4.96
N GLU A 450 0.95 9.17 -4.66
CA GLU A 450 0.65 8.16 -5.68
C GLU A 450 -0.60 8.55 -6.51
N LYS A 451 -1.65 9.04 -5.85
CA LYS A 451 -2.84 9.54 -6.54
C LYS A 451 -2.57 10.82 -7.35
N GLU A 452 -1.71 11.71 -6.85
CA GLU A 452 -1.26 12.91 -7.58
C GLU A 452 -0.51 12.49 -8.85
N LEU A 453 0.41 11.52 -8.75
CA LEU A 453 1.13 10.94 -9.88
C LEU A 453 0.19 10.35 -10.94
N ASP A 454 -0.77 9.53 -10.53
CA ASP A 454 -1.72 8.91 -11.46
C ASP A 454 -2.57 9.95 -12.20
N ALA A 455 -3.02 11.01 -11.50
CA ALA A 455 -3.76 12.11 -12.11
C ALA A 455 -2.90 12.91 -13.10
N ILE A 456 -1.64 13.19 -12.77
CA ILE A 456 -0.71 13.88 -13.66
C ILE A 456 -0.44 13.01 -14.90
N ARG A 457 -0.20 11.70 -14.73
CA ARG A 457 -0.02 10.77 -15.85
C ARG A 457 -1.21 10.80 -16.80
N GLU A 458 -2.44 10.71 -16.30
CA GLU A 458 -3.64 10.76 -17.13
C GLU A 458 -3.79 12.10 -17.89
N GLN A 459 -3.44 13.21 -17.24
CA GLN A 459 -3.53 14.54 -17.82
C GLN A 459 -2.48 14.77 -18.92
N TYR A 460 -1.23 14.40 -18.66
CA TYR A 460 -0.10 14.71 -19.54
C TYR A 460 0.11 13.67 -20.65
N ASN A 461 -0.21 12.39 -20.43
CA ASN A 461 -0.08 11.39 -21.50
C ASN A 461 -0.91 11.77 -22.73
N ARG A 462 -2.10 12.34 -22.55
CA ARG A 462 -2.92 12.81 -23.68
C ARG A 462 -2.25 13.96 -24.43
N GLN A 463 -1.65 14.90 -23.69
CA GLN A 463 -1.05 16.08 -24.30
C GLN A 463 0.26 15.75 -25.02
N ILE A 464 1.08 14.86 -24.46
CA ILE A 464 2.43 14.59 -24.95
C ILE A 464 2.41 13.71 -26.21
N HIS A 465 1.53 12.70 -26.26
CA HIS A 465 1.45 11.84 -27.45
C HIS A 465 0.88 12.56 -28.68
N ASP A 466 0.15 13.66 -28.49
CA ASP A 466 -0.42 14.46 -29.58
C ASP A 466 0.54 15.54 -30.11
N THR A 467 1.60 15.88 -29.36
CA THR A 467 2.54 16.95 -29.71
C THR A 467 3.86 16.40 -30.26
N GLN A 468 4.24 16.83 -31.47
CA GLN A 468 5.59 16.61 -31.99
C GLN A 468 6.57 17.56 -31.29
N LEU A 469 7.67 17.02 -30.76
CA LEU A 469 8.70 17.81 -30.11
C LEU A 469 9.53 18.55 -31.16
N SER A 470 9.80 19.82 -30.87
CA SER A 470 10.67 20.65 -31.69
C SER A 470 12.10 20.64 -31.14
N PHE A 471 13.08 20.38 -32.01
CA PHE A 471 14.49 20.33 -31.64
C PHE A 471 15.27 21.47 -32.29
N VAL A 472 16.27 21.98 -31.59
CA VAL A 472 17.23 22.96 -32.08
C VAL A 472 18.60 22.32 -32.09
N ALA A 473 19.26 22.32 -33.24
CA ALA A 473 20.64 21.86 -33.36
C ALA A 473 21.59 22.84 -32.66
N ASP A 474 22.39 22.33 -31.72
CA ASP A 474 23.47 23.10 -31.08
C ASP A 474 24.65 23.26 -32.07
N LYS A 475 25.61 24.14 -31.75
CA LYS A 475 26.81 24.38 -32.56
C LYS A 475 27.64 23.12 -32.80
N SER A 476 27.50 22.11 -31.95
CA SER A 476 28.15 20.80 -32.08
C SER A 476 27.39 19.82 -32.97
N GLY A 477 26.25 20.20 -33.54
CA GLY A 477 25.38 19.32 -34.32
C GLY A 477 24.48 18.40 -33.47
N ASN A 478 24.54 18.47 -32.14
CA ASN A 478 23.66 17.70 -31.27
C ASN A 478 22.28 18.37 -31.20
N LEU A 479 21.22 17.60 -31.36
CA LEU A 479 19.86 18.11 -31.20
C LEU A 479 19.56 18.30 -29.71
N ARG A 480 19.01 19.46 -29.37
CA ARG A 480 18.52 19.75 -28.02
C ARG A 480 17.07 20.16 -28.09
N LEU A 481 16.29 19.75 -27.10
CA LEU A 481 14.89 20.11 -27.03
C LEU A 481 14.74 21.63 -26.96
N ALA A 482 13.93 22.20 -27.86
CA ALA A 482 13.73 23.64 -27.94
C ALA A 482 12.86 24.15 -26.79
N TYR A 483 13.13 25.34 -26.27
CA TYR A 483 12.26 26.01 -25.28
C TYR A 483 11.10 26.76 -25.95
N ASN A 484 10.26 26.02 -26.69
CA ASN A 484 9.11 26.55 -27.42
C ASN A 484 7.79 26.32 -26.67
N GLN A 485 6.70 26.99 -27.10
CA GLN A 485 5.37 26.80 -26.50
C GLN A 485 4.87 25.36 -26.69
N ASP A 486 5.23 24.72 -27.79
CA ASP A 486 4.80 23.35 -28.12
C ASP A 486 5.47 22.31 -27.21
N ASN A 487 6.73 22.53 -26.83
CA ASN A 487 7.49 21.64 -25.92
C ASN A 487 7.24 21.94 -24.44
N LYS A 488 6.57 23.07 -24.13
CA LYS A 488 6.26 23.48 -22.77
C LYS A 488 5.52 22.40 -21.95
N PRO A 489 4.46 21.74 -22.45
CA PRO A 489 3.78 20.67 -21.69
C PRO A 489 4.72 19.52 -21.32
N PHE A 490 5.62 19.11 -22.23
CA PHE A 490 6.62 18.07 -21.98
C PHE A 490 7.58 18.48 -20.85
N LEU A 491 8.19 19.66 -20.96
CA LEU A 491 9.11 20.19 -19.93
C LEU A 491 8.42 20.36 -18.57
N MET A 492 7.18 20.86 -18.57
CA MET A 492 6.40 20.99 -17.33
C MET A 492 6.09 19.64 -16.70
N TYR A 493 5.84 18.60 -17.49
CA TYR A 493 5.60 17.26 -16.96
C TYR A 493 6.84 16.70 -16.27
N GLN A 494 8.00 16.81 -16.92
CA GLN A 494 9.29 16.41 -16.36
C GLN A 494 9.58 17.14 -15.03
N ASP A 495 9.40 18.46 -14.99
CA ASP A 495 9.56 19.27 -13.78
C ASP A 495 8.62 18.84 -12.65
N VAL A 496 7.36 18.53 -12.98
CA VAL A 496 6.36 18.10 -12.01
C VAL A 496 6.72 16.73 -11.43
N LEU A 497 7.18 15.79 -12.25
CA LEU A 497 7.64 14.47 -11.78
C LEU A 497 8.87 14.60 -10.87
N GLN A 498 9.83 15.46 -11.21
CA GLN A 498 10.97 15.76 -10.33
C GLN A 498 10.53 16.38 -9.00
N LYS A 499 9.56 17.30 -9.02
CA LYS A 499 8.95 17.86 -7.79
C LYS A 499 8.27 16.78 -6.94
N LEU A 500 7.62 15.78 -7.54
CA LEU A 500 7.06 14.66 -6.80
C LEU A 500 8.13 13.81 -6.12
N LEU A 501 9.30 13.60 -6.77
CA LEU A 501 10.43 12.92 -6.12
C LEU A 501 10.92 13.69 -4.88
N TYR A 502 11.08 15.01 -4.98
CA TYR A 502 11.45 15.82 -3.81
C TYR A 502 10.41 15.74 -2.68
N LYS A 503 9.10 15.83 -3.00
CA LYS A 503 8.02 15.63 -2.01
C LYS A 503 8.06 14.24 -1.38
N LEU A 504 8.50 13.22 -2.12
CA LEU A 504 8.57 11.84 -1.66
C LEU A 504 9.74 11.62 -0.68
N ASP A 505 10.86 12.30 -0.90
CA ASP A 505 12.03 12.30 -0.02
C ASP A 505 11.75 12.96 1.33
N GLU A 506 10.87 13.97 1.36
CA GLU A 506 10.40 14.62 2.58
C GLU A 506 9.55 13.70 3.48
N VAL A 507 9.04 12.57 2.97
CA VAL A 507 8.21 11.66 3.78
C VAL A 507 9.09 10.80 4.70
N PRO A 508 9.02 11.00 6.04
CA PRO A 508 9.82 10.23 6.96
C PRO A 508 9.32 8.79 7.06
N SER A 509 10.24 7.83 7.01
CA SER A 509 9.91 6.41 7.16
C SER A 509 9.75 5.97 8.62
N GLY A 510 10.34 6.70 9.57
CA GLY A 510 10.31 6.33 11.00
C GLY A 510 10.91 4.95 11.31
N GLY A 511 11.71 4.39 10.40
CA GLY A 511 12.25 3.02 10.50
C GLY A 511 11.28 1.91 10.06
N ASP A 512 10.03 2.23 9.69
CA ASP A 512 9.06 1.23 9.27
C ASP A 512 9.37 0.71 7.85
N GLU A 513 9.60 -0.61 7.75
CA GLU A 513 9.89 -1.30 6.49
C GLU A 513 8.74 -1.19 5.48
N ILE A 514 7.49 -1.19 5.94
CA ILE A 514 6.31 -1.09 5.07
C ILE A 514 6.28 0.28 4.39
N VAL A 515 6.56 1.34 5.16
CA VAL A 515 6.64 2.71 4.65
C VAL A 515 7.79 2.85 3.66
N ARG A 516 8.97 2.28 3.96
CA ARG A 516 10.13 2.28 3.05
C ARG A 516 9.84 1.55 1.74
N ALA A 517 9.23 0.36 1.82
CA ALA A 517 8.87 -0.43 0.64
C ALA A 517 7.85 0.31 -0.24
N LYS A 518 6.82 0.90 0.37
CA LYS A 518 5.82 1.68 -0.36
C LYS A 518 6.43 2.94 -0.99
N ARG A 519 7.31 3.65 -0.28
CA ARG A 519 8.05 4.79 -0.81
C ARG A 519 8.89 4.40 -2.02
N LYS A 520 9.67 3.31 -1.92
CA LYS A 520 10.47 2.77 -3.03
C LYS A 520 9.60 2.42 -4.24
N ALA A 521 8.44 1.80 -4.03
CA ALA A 521 7.51 1.49 -5.12
C ALA A 521 7.01 2.75 -5.85
N VAL A 522 6.74 3.85 -5.13
CA VAL A 522 6.35 5.13 -5.74
C VAL A 522 7.53 5.78 -6.47
N VAL A 523 8.75 5.72 -5.92
CA VAL A 523 9.97 6.18 -6.62
C VAL A 523 10.11 5.49 -7.97
N VAL A 524 10.06 4.15 -7.98
CA VAL A 524 10.19 3.34 -9.20
C VAL A 524 9.14 3.74 -10.22
N LYS A 525 7.87 3.89 -9.82
CA LYS A 525 6.82 4.37 -10.73
C LYS A 525 7.17 5.73 -11.35
N ILE A 526 7.65 6.70 -10.55
CA ILE A 526 8.02 8.02 -11.09
C ILE A 526 9.19 7.90 -12.06
N GLN A 527 10.22 7.11 -11.71
CA GLN A 527 11.38 6.84 -12.56
C GLN A 527 10.98 6.18 -13.88
N ASP A 528 10.16 5.13 -13.85
CA ASP A 528 9.64 4.48 -15.06
C ASP A 528 8.91 5.48 -15.99
N THR A 529 8.31 6.53 -15.42
CA THR A 529 7.61 7.57 -16.20
C THR A 529 8.60 8.56 -16.81
N LEU A 530 9.63 8.93 -16.05
CA LEU A 530 10.71 9.78 -16.56
C LEU A 530 11.49 9.07 -17.67
N ASP A 531 11.82 7.79 -17.47
CA ASP A 531 12.49 6.96 -18.47
C ASP A 531 11.65 6.84 -19.75
N ALA A 532 10.32 6.72 -19.63
CA ALA A 532 9.41 6.70 -20.79
C ALA A 532 9.38 8.05 -21.54
N LEU A 533 9.52 9.18 -20.84
CA LEU A 533 9.64 10.50 -21.47
C LEU A 533 10.98 10.66 -22.17
N ASP A 534 12.06 10.21 -21.56
CA ASP A 534 13.39 10.24 -22.13
C ASP A 534 13.46 9.35 -23.39
N GLN A 535 12.79 8.19 -23.38
CA GLN A 535 12.62 7.33 -24.56
C GLN A 535 11.83 8.04 -25.67
N LEU A 536 10.69 8.64 -25.36
CA LEU A 536 9.89 9.37 -26.35
C LEU A 536 10.68 10.54 -26.97
N GLN A 537 11.50 11.23 -26.18
CA GLN A 537 12.38 12.27 -26.69
C GLN A 537 13.44 11.68 -27.63
N ALA A 538 14.09 10.57 -27.25
CA ALA A 538 15.11 9.91 -28.06
C ALA A 538 14.54 9.37 -29.39
N ASP A 539 13.35 8.79 -29.36
CA ASP A 539 12.67 8.27 -30.55
C ASP A 539 12.40 9.40 -31.54
N GLN A 540 11.81 10.53 -31.10
CA GLN A 540 11.56 11.67 -31.98
C GLN A 540 12.84 12.38 -32.45
N GLU A 541 13.88 12.40 -31.62
CA GLU A 541 15.20 12.89 -32.03
C GLU A 541 15.77 12.03 -33.17
N SER A 542 15.68 10.70 -33.04
CA SER A 542 16.16 9.76 -34.05
C SER A 542 15.42 9.90 -35.39
N GLU A 543 14.08 9.99 -35.37
CA GLU A 543 13.26 10.19 -36.57
C GLU A 543 13.64 11.47 -37.35
N LEU A 544 13.95 12.55 -36.64
CA LEU A 544 14.39 13.81 -37.25
C LEU A 544 15.79 13.71 -37.84
N THR A 545 16.72 13.01 -37.18
CA THR A 545 18.07 12.80 -37.72
C THR A 545 18.06 11.92 -38.97
N GLU A 546 17.25 10.87 -39.00
CA GLU A 546 17.12 9.98 -40.16
C GLU A 546 16.47 10.70 -41.34
N SER A 547 15.39 11.45 -41.09
CA SER A 547 14.69 12.23 -42.12
C SER A 547 15.56 13.36 -42.69
N GLY A 548 16.35 14.02 -41.84
CA GLY A 548 17.29 15.06 -42.26
C GLY A 548 18.47 14.51 -43.08
N SER A 549 18.96 13.31 -42.74
CA SER A 549 20.05 12.67 -43.46
C SER A 549 19.65 12.24 -44.88
N ALA A 550 18.42 11.72 -45.05
CA ALA A 550 17.94 11.28 -46.37
C ALA A 550 17.89 12.42 -47.39
N LEU A 551 17.51 13.63 -46.96
CA LEU A 551 17.45 14.81 -47.84
C LEU A 551 18.83 15.35 -48.23
N ALA A 552 19.83 15.20 -47.36
CA ALA A 552 21.19 15.63 -47.66
C ALA A 552 21.83 14.75 -48.76
N ASP A 553 21.60 13.43 -48.72
CA ASP A 553 22.13 12.51 -49.73
C ASP A 553 21.52 12.74 -51.12
N GLU A 554 20.21 13.00 -51.22
CA GLU A 554 19.57 13.31 -52.52
C GLU A 554 20.11 14.60 -53.16
N SER A 555 20.50 15.59 -52.34
CA SER A 555 21.07 16.85 -52.86
C SER A 555 22.49 16.71 -53.43
N SER A 556 23.24 15.70 -53.00
CA SER A 556 24.63 15.46 -53.45
C SER A 556 24.73 14.63 -54.73
N ASN A 557 23.66 13.92 -55.12
CA ASN A 557 23.59 13.14 -56.37
C ASN A 557 23.02 13.93 -57.56
N ALA A 558 22.62 15.19 -57.35
CA ALA A 558 22.03 16.04 -58.39
C ALA A 558 23.02 17.07 -59.00
N GLU A 559 24.29 17.06 -58.57
CA GLU A 559 25.42 17.78 -59.22
C GLU A 559 26.26 16.80 -60.05
#